data_AF-A0A959JT60-F1
#
_entry.id   AF-A0A959JT60-F1
#
_cell.length_a   1.000
_cell.length_b   1.000
_cell.length_c   1.000
_cell.angle_alpha   90.00
_cell.angle_beta   90.00
_cell.angle_gamma   90.00
#
_symmetry.space_group_name_H-M   'P 1'
#
loop_
_entity.id
_entity.type
_entity.pdbx_description
1 polymer ?
#
loop_
_entity_poly.entity_id
_entity_poly.type
_entity_poly.pdbx_seq_one_letter_code
_entity_poly.pdbx_strand_id
1 'polypeptide(L)'
;MVINPKHYSIKGEMVRFYLSFFGILCLTNLPGQIKTGYTAVKGMSDSLSYRVEPAPEWTGLFYRKSGWFGGDGIFSIPLDGRDVYDPAREVLFIFSDTYVGEVVDNKPVGDTMVNNSTAIFKGATAGPENMTFVINKDASGHPVSFFQPKDAAENGTYFWLGDGFVNRELEGKMYIFAYHIRKTGENVFDFEEVDVSILVLPPESRPPFKKYDIIETPFHLDLPSIGSGSLGAGIFVNTSWSGAAFPDGYIYIYGCIGQEKNLVAARVKAGDFEKIEQWEYYTGTKWSQNIGDINAITNSVSNELSLTPLNDGRYLLTFQVLGISDKVGIRIATTPVGPFSEIQEIYRTPEIDENLLPYNAKAHPAISRPGELLISYNTITFDFWNDIKKDAHIYRPRFIRLILDTE
;
A
#
# COMPACT_ATOMS: atom_id res chain seq x y z
N MET A 1 -54.03 26.26 -12.65
CA MET A 1 -54.71 25.02 -13.11
C MET A 1 -53.62 24.07 -13.59
N VAL A 2 -53.64 22.87 -13.02
CA VAL A 2 -52.78 21.67 -13.21
C VAL A 2 -52.49 21.43 -14.72
N ILE A 3 -51.33 20.96 -15.23
CA ILE A 3 -50.71 19.60 -15.13
C ILE A 3 -49.25 19.59 -15.68
N ASN A 4 -48.31 19.09 -14.86
CA ASN A 4 -47.18 18.11 -14.99
C ASN A 4 -46.51 17.72 -16.36
N PRO A 5 -45.37 16.97 -16.38
CA PRO A 5 -43.97 17.43 -16.48
C PRO A 5 -43.25 16.98 -17.78
N LYS A 6 -42.09 17.57 -18.11
CA LYS A 6 -41.19 17.05 -19.16
C LYS A 6 -39.79 16.75 -18.63
N HIS A 7 -39.33 15.55 -18.98
CA HIS A 7 -37.98 15.01 -18.85
C HIS A 7 -36.87 15.99 -19.26
N TYR A 8 -35.82 16.08 -18.44
CA TYR A 8 -34.50 16.51 -18.89
C TYR A 8 -33.55 15.31 -18.85
N SER A 9 -33.22 14.83 -20.05
CA SER A 9 -32.08 13.96 -20.33
C SER A 9 -30.86 14.87 -20.46
N ILE A 10 -29.84 14.69 -19.61
CA ILE A 10 -28.53 15.31 -19.80
C ILE A 10 -27.53 14.16 -20.04
N LYS A 11 -27.28 13.88 -21.33
CA LYS A 11 -26.13 13.10 -21.79
C LYS A 11 -25.20 14.08 -22.50
N GLY A 12 -23.92 14.01 -22.13
CA GLY A 12 -22.81 14.41 -22.99
C GLY A 12 -22.43 15.88 -22.91
N GLU A 13 -21.62 16.24 -21.91
CA GLU A 13 -20.61 17.30 -22.09
C GLU A 13 -19.48 17.26 -21.03
N MET A 14 -19.67 16.59 -19.89
CA MET A 14 -18.62 16.45 -18.85
C MET A 14 -17.67 15.24 -19.01
N VAL A 15 -17.65 14.56 -20.16
CA VAL A 15 -16.73 13.41 -20.42
C VAL A 15 -15.48 13.85 -21.21
N ARG A 16 -15.36 15.13 -21.58
CA ARG A 16 -14.27 15.61 -22.45
C ARG A 16 -13.02 16.14 -21.74
N PHE A 17 -13.02 16.27 -20.42
CA PHE A 17 -11.87 16.85 -19.71
C PHE A 17 -10.86 15.84 -19.14
N TYR A 18 -11.20 14.56 -19.02
CA TYR A 18 -10.27 13.53 -18.53
C TYR A 18 -9.75 12.55 -19.60
N LEU A 19 -10.25 12.62 -20.84
CA LEU A 19 -9.81 11.75 -21.95
C LEU A 19 -8.83 12.44 -22.91
N SER A 20 -8.42 13.67 -22.63
CA SER A 20 -7.52 14.45 -23.48
C SER A 20 -6.06 14.29 -23.05
N PHE A 21 -5.55 13.05 -23.03
CA PHE A 21 -4.12 12.76 -23.28
C PHE A 21 -3.87 11.30 -23.73
N PHE A 22 -4.88 10.63 -24.30
CA PHE A 22 -4.63 9.49 -25.18
C PHE A 22 -4.51 10.02 -26.61
N GLY A 23 -3.26 10.18 -27.06
CA GLY A 23 -2.95 10.44 -28.46
C GLY A 23 -3.44 9.27 -29.32
N ILE A 24 -4.35 9.58 -30.24
CA ILE A 24 -4.72 8.72 -31.37
C ILE A 24 -3.44 8.44 -32.17
N LEU A 25 -2.94 7.20 -32.12
CA LEU A 25 -2.19 6.66 -33.24
C LEU A 25 -3.17 5.80 -34.05
N CYS A 26 -3.42 6.26 -35.27
CA CYS A 26 -4.20 5.55 -36.28
C CYS A 26 -3.73 4.10 -36.40
N LEU A 27 -4.70 3.18 -36.36
CA LEU A 27 -4.57 1.82 -36.87
C LEU A 27 -4.25 1.88 -38.37
N THR A 28 -2.97 1.84 -38.71
CA THR A 28 -2.50 1.29 -39.98
C THR A 28 -1.80 -0.03 -39.67
N ASN A 29 -2.28 -1.10 -40.30
CA ASN A 29 -1.72 -2.45 -40.19
C ASN A 29 -0.22 -2.44 -40.54
N LEU A 30 0.62 -2.60 -39.52
CA LEU A 30 2.02 -2.99 -39.63
C LEU A 30 2.28 -4.10 -38.61
N PRO A 31 2.82 -5.27 -39.00
CA PRO A 31 3.14 -6.32 -38.06
C PRO A 31 4.41 -5.92 -37.30
N GLY A 32 4.24 -5.41 -36.08
CA GLY A 32 5.33 -5.07 -35.18
C GLY A 32 5.03 -5.61 -33.79
N GLN A 33 5.60 -6.76 -33.45
CA GLN A 33 5.74 -7.18 -32.05
C GLN A 33 6.43 -6.04 -31.28
N ILE A 34 5.76 -5.50 -30.25
CA ILE A 34 6.45 -4.75 -29.20
C ILE A 34 7.34 -5.79 -28.50
N LYS A 35 8.63 -5.78 -28.83
CA LYS A 35 9.63 -6.55 -28.09
C LYS A 35 9.85 -5.86 -26.75
N THR A 36 9.23 -6.39 -25.70
CA THR A 36 9.71 -6.18 -24.33
C THR A 36 11.11 -6.80 -24.26
N GLY A 37 12.13 -5.94 -24.24
CA GLY A 37 13.53 -6.35 -24.14
C GLY A 37 13.91 -6.73 -22.72
N TYR A 38 13.14 -7.59 -22.05
CA TYR A 38 13.57 -8.23 -20.81
C TYR A 38 13.96 -9.67 -21.15
N THR A 39 15.25 -9.97 -21.09
CA THR A 39 15.72 -11.33 -21.29
C THR A 39 15.43 -12.11 -20.01
N ALA A 40 14.37 -12.92 -20.03
CA ALA A 40 14.16 -13.95 -19.03
C ALA A 40 15.46 -14.76 -18.88
N VAL A 41 15.95 -14.90 -17.64
CA VAL A 41 17.14 -15.70 -17.38
C VAL A 41 16.80 -17.15 -17.69
N LYS A 42 17.38 -17.66 -18.77
CA LYS A 42 17.19 -19.01 -19.26
C LYS A 42 17.67 -20.02 -18.22
N GLY A 43 16.74 -20.66 -17.50
CA GLY A 43 17.05 -21.81 -16.64
C GLY A 43 16.34 -21.90 -15.29
N MET A 44 15.54 -20.91 -14.88
CA MET A 44 14.75 -21.00 -13.64
C MET A 44 13.27 -21.14 -13.95
N SER A 45 12.57 -21.94 -13.15
CA SER A 45 11.12 -22.07 -13.26
C SER A 45 10.47 -20.79 -12.75
N ASP A 46 9.89 -20.00 -13.65
CA ASP A 46 9.01 -18.87 -13.32
C ASP A 46 7.61 -19.33 -12.90
N SER A 47 7.40 -20.65 -12.76
CA SER A 47 6.13 -21.18 -12.27
C SER A 47 6.16 -21.32 -10.74
N LEU A 48 5.05 -20.91 -10.13
CA LEU A 48 4.68 -21.22 -8.76
C LEU A 48 3.39 -22.04 -8.86
N SER A 49 3.30 -23.15 -8.13
CA SER A 49 2.04 -23.87 -8.00
C SER A 49 1.30 -23.30 -6.80
N TYR A 50 0.10 -22.79 -7.04
CA TYR A 50 -0.68 -22.11 -6.02
C TYR A 50 -2.19 -22.19 -6.31
N ARG A 51 -2.98 -21.98 -5.26
CA ARG A 51 -4.41 -21.64 -5.35
C ARG A 51 -4.65 -20.29 -4.69
N VAL A 52 -5.57 -19.51 -5.24
CA VAL A 52 -6.07 -18.30 -4.58
C VAL A 52 -7.53 -18.45 -4.22
N GLU A 53 -7.90 -18.00 -3.02
CA GLU A 53 -9.29 -17.96 -2.58
C GLU A 53 -9.59 -16.72 -1.73
N PRO A 54 -10.86 -16.26 -1.67
CA PRO A 54 -11.26 -15.21 -0.74
C PRO A 54 -10.99 -15.59 0.72
N ALA A 55 -10.64 -14.59 1.54
CA ALA A 55 -10.49 -14.71 2.98
C ALA A 55 -11.59 -13.91 3.70
N PRO A 56 -12.84 -14.42 3.71
CA PRO A 56 -13.99 -13.69 4.24
C PRO A 56 -13.88 -13.41 5.75
N GLU A 57 -13.18 -14.24 6.50
CA GLU A 57 -12.92 -14.02 7.93
C GLU A 57 -12.05 -12.79 8.18
N TRP A 58 -11.00 -12.59 7.37
CA TRP A 58 -10.16 -11.40 7.45
C TRP A 58 -10.90 -10.17 6.93
N THR A 59 -11.60 -10.31 5.80
CA THR A 59 -12.47 -9.26 5.26
C THR A 59 -13.53 -8.83 6.27
N GLY A 60 -14.05 -9.77 7.07
CA GLY A 60 -15.07 -9.54 8.09
C GLY A 60 -14.58 -8.75 9.31
N LEU A 61 -13.28 -8.80 9.65
CA LEU A 61 -12.72 -8.00 10.74
C LEU A 61 -12.89 -6.49 10.53
N PHE A 62 -12.93 -6.07 9.26
CA PHE A 62 -13.06 -4.68 8.84
C PHE A 62 -14.49 -4.30 8.49
N TYR A 63 -15.47 -5.20 8.62
CA TYR A 63 -16.88 -4.85 8.53
C TYR A 63 -17.37 -4.36 9.89
N ARG A 64 -17.28 -3.05 10.14
CA ARG A 64 -17.54 -2.43 11.45
C ARG A 64 -18.69 -1.44 11.37
N LYS A 65 -19.46 -1.33 12.45
CA LYS A 65 -20.64 -0.43 12.52
C LYS A 65 -20.50 0.72 13.52
N SER A 66 -19.39 0.78 14.26
CA SER A 66 -19.14 1.78 15.30
C SER A 66 -17.65 1.97 15.47
N GLY A 67 -17.24 3.22 15.71
CA GLY A 67 -15.83 3.62 15.75
C GLY A 67 -15.23 3.64 14.34
N TRP A 68 -14.10 2.96 14.14
CA TRP A 68 -13.54 2.75 12.81
C TRP A 68 -14.53 1.96 11.94
N PHE A 69 -14.87 2.44 10.74
CA PHE A 69 -15.73 1.69 9.82
C PHE A 69 -15.27 1.64 8.36
N GLY A 70 -14.27 2.44 8.00
CA GLY A 70 -13.66 2.41 6.69
C GLY A 70 -12.29 3.07 6.73
N GLY A 71 -11.39 2.64 5.88
CA GLY A 71 -10.07 3.24 5.80
C GLY A 71 -9.21 2.68 4.68
N ASP A 72 -8.16 3.43 4.38
CA ASP A 72 -7.18 3.17 3.33
C ASP A 72 -5.80 2.85 3.92
N GLY A 73 -4.83 2.56 3.05
CA GLY A 73 -3.55 2.00 3.45
C GLY A 73 -3.74 0.53 3.78
N ILE A 74 -3.58 0.15 5.05
CA ILE A 74 -3.49 -1.20 5.60
C ILE A 74 -2.10 -1.82 5.56
N PHE A 75 -1.14 -1.19 6.23
CA PHE A 75 0.16 -1.83 6.47
C PHE A 75 0.14 -2.58 7.79
N SER A 76 0.75 -3.78 7.80
CA SER A 76 0.85 -4.63 8.97
C SER A 76 2.30 -4.68 9.46
N ILE A 77 2.55 -4.17 10.67
CA ILE A 77 3.87 -4.05 11.26
C ILE A 77 3.96 -4.99 12.47
N PRO A 78 4.72 -6.08 12.40
CA PRO A 78 5.01 -6.92 13.56
C PRO A 78 5.77 -6.10 14.61
N LEU A 79 5.21 -5.96 15.82
CA LEU A 79 5.76 -5.05 16.83
C LEU A 79 7.06 -5.51 17.48
N ASP A 80 7.45 -6.77 17.27
CA ASP A 80 8.77 -7.25 17.64
C ASP A 80 9.76 -7.20 16.45
N GLY A 81 9.37 -6.70 15.27
CA GLY A 81 10.22 -6.61 14.08
C GLY A 81 10.44 -7.93 13.32
N ARG A 82 9.73 -9.02 13.67
CA ARG A 82 9.81 -10.29 12.93
C ARG A 82 8.63 -10.44 11.97
N ASP A 83 8.90 -10.34 10.68
CA ASP A 83 7.89 -10.45 9.62
C ASP A 83 7.67 -11.91 9.18
N VAL A 84 7.35 -12.73 10.16
CA VAL A 84 7.00 -14.15 10.00
C VAL A 84 5.79 -14.44 10.88
N TYR A 85 5.04 -15.49 10.55
CA TYR A 85 3.88 -15.88 11.35
C TYR A 85 4.23 -16.18 12.81
N ASP A 86 3.49 -15.58 13.73
CA ASP A 86 3.47 -15.96 15.14
C ASP A 86 2.15 -15.51 15.78
N PRO A 87 1.27 -16.43 16.20
CA PRO A 87 -0.03 -16.07 16.75
C PRO A 87 0.06 -15.38 18.12
N ALA A 88 1.21 -15.45 18.80
CA ALA A 88 1.43 -14.77 20.07
C ALA A 88 1.90 -13.31 19.90
N ARG A 89 2.28 -12.91 18.68
CA ARG A 89 2.79 -11.59 18.36
C ARG A 89 1.68 -10.56 18.19
N GLU A 90 1.95 -9.35 18.67
CA GLU A 90 1.14 -8.18 18.33
C GLU A 90 1.57 -7.64 16.97
N VAL A 91 0.60 -7.46 16.08
CA VAL A 91 0.77 -6.82 14.78
C VAL A 91 -0.01 -5.53 14.78
N LEU A 92 0.69 -4.42 14.58
CA LEU A 92 0.09 -3.11 14.40
C LEU A 92 -0.38 -3.00 12.95
N PHE A 93 -1.65 -2.68 12.76
CA PHE A 93 -2.16 -2.16 11.52
C PHE A 93 -2.15 -0.64 11.56
N ILE A 94 -1.63 -0.03 10.51
CA ILE A 94 -1.71 1.41 10.28
C ILE A 94 -2.55 1.69 9.03
N PHE A 95 -3.35 2.73 9.12
CA PHE A 95 -4.26 3.18 8.07
C PHE A 95 -4.00 4.65 7.77
N SER A 96 -4.30 5.04 6.55
CA SER A 96 -4.35 6.44 6.09
C SER A 96 -5.76 7.00 6.35
N ASP A 97 -6.34 7.74 5.40
CA ASP A 97 -7.70 8.28 5.50
C ASP A 97 -8.66 7.22 6.02
N THR A 98 -9.30 7.55 7.14
CA THR A 98 -10.09 6.64 7.95
C THR A 98 -11.38 7.33 8.36
N TYR A 99 -12.50 6.68 8.10
CA TYR A 99 -13.80 7.08 8.63
C TYR A 99 -14.02 6.53 10.04
N VAL A 100 -14.43 7.43 10.93
CA VAL A 100 -14.78 7.15 12.32
C VAL A 100 -16.18 7.67 12.60
N GLY A 101 -17.06 6.82 13.13
CA GLY A 101 -18.44 7.18 13.46
C GLY A 101 -19.32 5.96 13.70
N GLU A 102 -20.63 6.13 13.53
CA GLU A 102 -21.60 5.04 13.58
C GLU A 102 -22.12 4.71 12.17
N VAL A 103 -22.52 3.45 11.96
CA VAL A 103 -23.17 3.00 10.71
C VAL A 103 -24.55 2.44 11.04
N VAL A 104 -25.58 3.11 10.55
CA VAL A 104 -26.99 2.75 10.72
C VAL A 104 -27.63 2.59 9.34
N ASP A 105 -28.29 1.46 9.10
CA ASP A 105 -28.89 1.12 7.80
C ASP A 105 -27.91 1.28 6.62
N ASN A 106 -26.67 0.80 6.81
CA ASN A 106 -25.51 0.92 5.92
C ASN A 106 -25.04 2.36 5.64
N LYS A 107 -25.55 3.37 6.34
CA LYS A 107 -25.16 4.77 6.13
C LYS A 107 -24.34 5.29 7.30
N PRO A 108 -23.34 6.15 7.05
CA PRO A 108 -22.59 6.79 8.12
C PRO A 108 -23.47 7.81 8.86
N VAL A 109 -23.32 7.87 10.18
CA VAL A 109 -24.04 8.77 11.09
C VAL A 109 -23.06 9.35 12.10
N GLY A 110 -22.97 10.69 12.14
CA GLY A 110 -22.07 11.39 13.06
C GLY A 110 -20.60 11.07 12.79
N ASP A 111 -20.24 10.87 11.52
CA ASP A 111 -18.93 10.46 11.09
C ASP A 111 -17.97 11.64 10.87
N THR A 112 -16.68 11.33 10.92
CA THR A 112 -15.59 12.21 10.53
C THR A 112 -14.48 11.40 9.88
N MET A 113 -13.65 12.06 9.09
CA MET A 113 -12.47 11.45 8.49
C MET A 113 -11.21 11.98 9.16
N VAL A 114 -10.39 11.06 9.67
CA VAL A 114 -9.02 11.35 10.13
C VAL A 114 -8.03 10.82 9.09
N ASN A 115 -6.85 11.43 8.96
CA ASN A 115 -5.91 11.07 7.90
C ASN A 115 -5.01 9.87 8.24
N ASN A 116 -5.03 9.42 9.49
CA ASN A 116 -4.43 8.16 9.88
C ASN A 116 -5.04 7.62 11.16
N SER A 117 -5.10 6.28 11.24
CA SER A 117 -5.60 5.55 12.39
C SER A 117 -4.83 4.23 12.56
N THR A 118 -5.17 3.44 13.59
CA THR A 118 -4.48 2.17 13.84
C THR A 118 -5.42 1.07 14.32
N ALA A 119 -4.94 -0.18 14.26
CA ALA A 119 -5.50 -1.29 14.99
C ALA A 119 -4.39 -2.20 15.51
N ILE A 120 -4.65 -2.94 16.58
CA ILE A 120 -3.76 -4.00 17.08
C ILE A 120 -4.45 -5.34 16.82
N PHE A 121 -3.75 -6.23 16.14
CA PHE A 121 -4.13 -7.62 16.01
C PHE A 121 -3.22 -8.51 16.85
N LYS A 122 -3.82 -9.48 17.56
CA LYS A 122 -3.08 -10.53 18.27
C LYS A 122 -3.94 -11.78 18.37
N GLY A 123 -3.53 -12.85 17.68
CA GLY A 123 -4.21 -14.14 17.79
C GLY A 123 -3.93 -15.07 16.62
N ALA A 124 -4.33 -16.34 16.78
CA ALA A 124 -4.16 -17.36 15.74
C ALA A 124 -5.25 -17.32 14.65
N THR A 125 -6.38 -16.67 14.93
CA THR A 125 -7.57 -16.63 14.08
C THR A 125 -8.02 -15.20 13.83
N ALA A 126 -8.59 -14.94 12.66
CA ALA A 126 -9.27 -13.70 12.34
C ALA A 126 -10.63 -13.62 13.05
N GLY A 127 -10.59 -13.42 14.36
CA GLY A 127 -11.75 -13.18 15.21
C GLY A 127 -11.81 -11.71 15.65
N PRO A 128 -13.00 -11.10 15.75
CA PRO A 128 -13.15 -9.71 16.18
C PRO A 128 -12.57 -9.46 17.59
N GLU A 129 -12.50 -10.49 18.43
CA GLU A 129 -11.85 -10.45 19.76
C GLU A 129 -10.33 -10.27 19.69
N ASN A 130 -9.72 -10.60 18.55
CA ASN A 130 -8.27 -10.50 18.32
C ASN A 130 -7.88 -9.19 17.63
N MET A 131 -8.85 -8.34 17.25
CA MET A 131 -8.63 -7.07 16.54
C MET A 131 -9.20 -5.89 17.31
N THR A 132 -8.33 -4.98 17.73
CA THR A 132 -8.69 -3.75 18.45
C THR A 132 -8.34 -2.52 17.63
N PHE A 133 -9.34 -1.84 17.09
CA PHE A 133 -9.16 -0.54 16.42
C PHE A 133 -8.93 0.56 17.48
N VAL A 134 -7.93 1.41 17.24
CA VAL A 134 -7.58 2.50 18.15
C VAL A 134 -7.62 3.81 17.38
N ILE A 135 -8.46 4.73 17.85
CA ILE A 135 -8.65 6.08 17.28
C ILE A 135 -8.09 7.10 18.26
N ASN A 136 -7.24 8.00 17.77
CA ASN A 136 -6.75 9.11 18.57
C ASN A 136 -7.85 10.13 18.80
N LYS A 137 -7.85 10.78 19.96
CA LYS A 137 -8.86 11.80 20.29
C LYS A 137 -8.21 13.02 20.91
N ASP A 138 -8.76 14.19 20.60
CA ASP A 138 -8.41 15.43 21.28
C ASP A 138 -8.93 15.45 22.73
N ALA A 139 -8.61 16.51 23.47
CA ALA A 139 -9.06 16.69 24.86
C ALA A 139 -10.59 16.76 25.03
N SER A 140 -11.33 17.04 23.95
CA SER A 140 -12.80 17.10 23.92
C SER A 140 -13.42 15.77 23.49
N GLY A 141 -12.61 14.76 23.14
CA GLY A 141 -13.06 13.45 22.69
C GLY A 141 -13.33 13.34 21.19
N HIS A 142 -13.02 14.36 20.39
CA HIS A 142 -13.17 14.30 18.93
C HIS A 142 -12.04 13.48 18.30
N PRO A 143 -12.36 12.61 17.31
CA PRO A 143 -11.33 11.91 16.55
C PRO A 143 -10.36 12.88 15.87
N VAL A 144 -9.06 12.59 15.99
CA VAL A 144 -7.97 13.32 15.30
C VAL A 144 -6.96 12.30 14.75
N SER A 145 -6.11 12.71 13.81
CA SER A 145 -4.99 11.87 13.33
C SER A 145 -3.97 11.60 14.45
N PHE A 146 -3.29 10.45 14.42
CA PHE A 146 -2.16 10.17 15.32
C PHE A 146 -0.92 10.97 14.95
N PHE A 147 -0.65 11.06 13.65
CA PHE A 147 0.54 11.67 13.09
C PHE A 147 0.14 12.86 12.21
N GLN A 148 0.84 13.97 12.39
CA GLN A 148 0.66 15.17 11.60
C GLN A 148 2.02 15.76 11.21
N PRO A 149 2.13 16.35 10.00
CA PRO A 149 3.26 17.18 9.61
C PRO A 149 3.47 18.34 10.59
N LYS A 150 4.71 18.83 10.73
CA LYS A 150 5.00 19.98 11.61
C LYS A 150 4.30 21.25 11.15
N ASP A 151 4.07 21.37 9.84
CA ASP A 151 3.53 22.52 9.12
C ASP A 151 2.06 22.32 8.67
N ALA A 152 1.39 21.29 9.20
CA ALA A 152 0.05 20.88 8.76
C ALA A 152 -0.97 22.03 8.70
N ALA A 153 -0.98 22.90 9.72
CA ALA A 153 -1.90 24.03 9.81
C ALA A 153 -1.58 25.16 8.81
N GLU A 154 -0.32 25.33 8.44
CA GLU A 154 0.15 26.42 7.57
C GLU A 154 -0.05 26.06 6.08
N ASN A 155 0.24 24.81 5.73
CA ASN A 155 0.24 24.35 4.34
C ASN A 155 -0.96 23.48 3.96
N GLY A 156 -1.84 23.17 4.93
CA GLY A 156 -2.98 22.28 4.71
C GLY A 156 -2.56 20.85 4.36
N THR A 157 -1.36 20.45 4.77
CA THR A 157 -0.78 19.13 4.53
C THR A 157 -1.17 18.15 5.63
N TYR A 158 -1.29 16.88 5.27
CA TYR A 158 -1.53 15.79 6.20
C TYR A 158 -0.73 14.56 5.78
N PHE A 159 -0.64 13.57 6.68
CA PHE A 159 0.05 12.32 6.39
C PHE A 159 -0.92 11.24 5.93
N TRP A 160 -0.66 10.70 4.74
CA TRP A 160 -0.95 9.29 4.45
C TRP A 160 0.25 8.44 4.84
N LEU A 161 0.00 7.25 5.37
CA LEU A 161 1.04 6.36 5.84
C LEU A 161 1.41 5.38 4.72
N GLY A 162 2.71 5.18 4.54
CA GLY A 162 3.31 4.09 3.80
C GLY A 162 3.68 2.94 4.73
N ASP A 163 4.52 2.04 4.22
CA ASP A 163 4.94 0.86 4.96
C ASP A 163 5.93 1.20 6.10
N GLY A 164 6.14 0.27 7.02
CA GLY A 164 6.96 0.47 8.20
C GLY A 164 7.46 -0.81 8.85
N PHE A 165 8.39 -0.67 9.78
CA PHE A 165 9.02 -1.80 10.45
C PHE A 165 9.61 -1.41 11.82
N VAL A 166 9.86 -2.41 12.65
CA VAL A 166 10.61 -2.24 13.92
C VAL A 166 12.05 -2.67 13.69
N ASN A 167 13.01 -1.78 13.98
CA ASN A 167 14.44 -2.03 13.77
C ASN A 167 15.12 -2.47 15.07
N ARG A 168 15.53 -3.73 15.16
CA ARG A 168 16.22 -4.26 16.36
C ARG A 168 17.68 -3.82 16.49
N GLU A 169 18.30 -3.33 15.43
CA GLU A 169 19.66 -2.78 15.47
C GLU A 169 19.68 -1.31 15.92
N LEU A 170 18.53 -0.64 15.89
CA LEU A 170 18.33 0.72 16.39
C LEU A 170 17.39 0.71 17.60
N GLU A 171 17.76 -0.09 18.60
CA GLU A 171 17.11 -0.15 19.92
C GLU A 171 15.64 -0.60 19.93
N GLY A 172 15.12 -1.13 18.81
CA GLY A 172 13.71 -1.49 18.69
C GLY A 172 12.80 -0.30 18.33
N LYS A 173 13.37 0.81 17.83
CA LYS A 173 12.58 1.92 17.26
C LYS A 173 11.72 1.43 16.09
N MET A 174 10.54 2.03 15.93
CA MET A 174 9.67 1.79 14.79
C MET A 174 9.78 2.94 13.80
N TYR A 175 9.88 2.60 12.52
CA TYR A 175 9.94 3.54 11.42
C TYR A 175 8.71 3.35 10.54
N ILE A 176 8.04 4.45 10.19
CA ILE A 176 6.87 4.46 9.30
C ILE A 176 7.09 5.52 8.24
N PHE A 177 7.02 5.16 6.96
CA PHE A 177 7.03 6.15 5.89
C PHE A 177 5.71 6.94 5.91
N ALA A 178 5.79 8.25 5.74
CA ALA A 178 4.63 9.13 5.80
C ALA A 178 4.69 10.14 4.66
N TYR A 179 3.77 10.00 3.73
CA TYR A 179 3.60 10.84 2.55
C TYR A 179 2.90 12.12 2.95
N HIS A 180 3.49 13.28 2.64
CA HIS A 180 2.83 14.56 2.80
C HIS A 180 1.87 14.77 1.63
N ILE A 181 0.58 14.81 1.96
CA ILE A 181 -0.48 14.97 0.98
C ILE A 181 -1.06 16.37 1.11
N ARG A 182 -1.28 17.01 -0.04
CA ARG A 182 -2.01 18.27 -0.15
C ARG A 182 -3.20 18.10 -1.08
N LYS A 183 -4.37 18.56 -0.63
CA LYS A 183 -5.59 18.58 -1.46
C LYS A 183 -5.48 19.71 -2.49
N THR A 184 -5.75 19.42 -3.75
CA THR A 184 -5.63 20.37 -4.87
C THR A 184 -6.98 20.79 -5.47
N GLY A 185 -8.08 20.13 -5.05
CA GLY A 185 -9.43 20.37 -5.55
C GLY A 185 -10.48 19.60 -4.74
N GLU A 186 -11.74 19.62 -5.15
CA GLU A 186 -12.84 19.01 -4.37
C GLU A 186 -13.05 17.51 -4.63
N ASN A 187 -12.59 16.99 -5.79
CA ASN A 187 -12.79 15.59 -6.14
C ASN A 187 -11.89 14.66 -5.32
N VAL A 188 -12.27 13.38 -5.24
CA VAL A 188 -11.55 12.38 -4.42
C VAL A 188 -10.10 12.15 -4.89
N PHE A 189 -9.82 12.39 -6.17
CA PHE A 189 -8.48 12.26 -6.76
C PHE A 189 -7.75 13.60 -6.93
N ASP A 190 -8.29 14.70 -6.41
CA ASP A 190 -7.65 16.01 -6.47
C ASP A 190 -6.70 16.18 -5.29
N PHE A 191 -5.56 15.49 -5.35
CA PHE A 191 -4.48 15.61 -4.39
C PHE A 191 -3.12 15.54 -5.09
N GLU A 192 -2.09 15.98 -4.38
CA GLU A 192 -0.70 15.76 -4.75
C GLU A 192 0.08 15.26 -3.54
N GLU A 193 1.05 14.39 -3.82
CA GLU A 193 2.08 13.98 -2.86
C GLU A 193 3.25 14.94 -3.02
N VAL A 194 3.51 15.78 -2.01
CA VAL A 194 4.52 16.85 -2.12
C VAL A 194 5.92 16.36 -1.78
N ASP A 195 6.01 15.51 -0.76
CA ASP A 195 7.24 14.82 -0.37
C ASP A 195 6.91 13.63 0.57
N VAL A 196 7.96 12.97 1.08
CA VAL A 196 7.83 11.87 2.05
C VAL A 196 8.81 12.04 3.19
N SER A 197 8.36 11.73 4.41
CA SER A 197 9.17 11.69 5.62
C SER A 197 9.13 10.32 6.26
N ILE A 198 10.04 10.07 7.21
CA ILE A 198 10.02 8.87 8.05
C ILE A 198 9.67 9.28 9.48
N LEU A 199 8.57 8.75 10.00
CA LEU A 199 8.20 8.84 11.40
C LEU A 199 9.07 7.87 12.21
N VAL A 200 9.62 8.35 13.32
CA VAL A 200 10.43 7.54 14.24
C VAL A 200 9.72 7.46 15.58
N LEU A 201 9.22 6.28 15.92
CA LEU A 201 8.60 6.02 17.20
C LEU A 201 9.60 5.34 18.15
N PRO A 202 9.60 5.70 19.44
CA PRO A 202 10.50 5.08 20.41
C PRO A 202 10.18 3.58 20.58
N PRO A 203 11.13 2.79 21.12
CA PRO A 203 10.93 1.37 21.36
C PRO A 203 9.67 1.09 22.19
N GLU A 204 9.03 -0.05 21.94
CA GLU A 204 7.80 -0.48 22.61
C GLU A 204 6.60 0.49 22.46
N SER A 205 6.63 1.36 21.46
CA SER A 205 5.50 2.25 21.18
C SER A 205 4.21 1.47 20.89
N ARG A 206 3.11 1.96 21.46
CA ARG A 206 1.74 1.45 21.27
C ARG A 206 0.76 2.62 21.13
N PRO A 207 -0.33 2.48 20.37
CA PRO A 207 -1.43 3.43 20.41
C PRO A 207 -1.99 3.61 21.84
N PRO A 208 -2.36 4.83 22.27
CA PRO A 208 -2.27 6.08 21.53
C PRO A 208 -0.85 6.65 21.60
N PHE A 209 -0.14 6.68 20.47
CA PHE A 209 1.28 7.03 20.40
C PHE A 209 1.52 8.40 21.03
N LYS A 210 2.41 8.45 22.03
CA LYS A 210 2.62 9.67 22.83
C LYS A 210 3.69 10.59 22.26
N LYS A 211 4.63 10.02 21.51
CA LYS A 211 5.83 10.68 21.01
C LYS A 211 6.26 10.02 19.71
N TYR A 212 6.71 10.84 18.78
CA TYR A 212 7.40 10.42 17.57
C TYR A 212 8.27 11.59 17.09
N ASP A 213 9.37 11.28 16.43
CA ASP A 213 10.19 12.24 15.71
C ASP A 213 9.91 12.10 14.21
N ILE A 214 10.36 13.08 13.42
CA ILE A 214 10.23 13.09 11.95
C ILE A 214 11.62 13.29 11.35
N ILE A 215 12.02 12.36 10.48
CA ILE A 215 13.18 12.50 9.59
C ILE A 215 12.65 12.97 8.23
N GLU A 216 13.04 14.18 7.84
CA GLU A 216 12.81 14.71 6.49
C GLU A 216 13.72 13.96 5.50
N THR A 217 13.20 13.59 4.33
CA THR A 217 13.95 12.76 3.38
C THR A 217 13.96 13.34 1.97
N PRO A 218 14.99 13.02 1.16
CA PRO A 218 15.02 13.38 -0.26
C PRO A 218 14.28 12.35 -1.14
N PHE A 219 13.38 11.55 -0.57
CA PHE A 219 12.87 10.34 -1.23
C PHE A 219 11.64 10.54 -2.10
N HIS A 220 11.16 11.77 -2.23
CA HIS A 220 10.30 12.17 -3.33
C HIS A 220 11.15 12.52 -4.53
N LEU A 221 10.94 11.78 -5.61
CA LEU A 221 11.77 11.78 -6.80
C LEU A 221 11.00 12.42 -7.94
N ASP A 222 11.69 13.22 -8.75
CA ASP A 222 11.25 13.65 -10.07
C ASP A 222 12.35 13.33 -11.08
N LEU A 223 12.19 12.21 -11.77
CA LEU A 223 13.21 11.63 -12.64
C LEU A 223 12.80 11.84 -14.10
N PRO A 224 13.57 12.60 -14.90
CA PRO A 224 13.21 12.90 -16.29
C PRO A 224 12.91 11.67 -17.16
N SER A 225 13.52 10.52 -16.85
CA SER A 225 13.38 9.29 -17.63
C SER A 225 12.16 8.44 -17.28
N ILE A 226 11.66 8.50 -16.04
CA ILE A 226 10.62 7.57 -15.55
C ILE A 226 9.46 8.26 -14.81
N GLY A 227 9.56 9.55 -14.49
CA GLY A 227 8.51 10.36 -13.87
C GLY A 227 8.74 10.65 -12.38
N SER A 228 7.67 11.06 -11.70
CA SER A 228 7.68 11.44 -10.28
C SER A 228 6.96 10.43 -9.38
N GLY A 229 7.39 10.35 -8.13
CA GLY A 229 6.81 9.53 -7.07
C GLY A 229 7.80 9.35 -5.92
N SER A 230 7.46 8.54 -4.91
CA SER A 230 8.30 8.35 -3.73
C SER A 230 8.72 6.92 -3.46
N LEU A 231 9.78 6.77 -2.66
CA LEU A 231 10.08 5.55 -1.92
C LEU A 231 9.12 5.37 -0.73
N GLY A 232 9.02 4.14 -0.21
CA GLY A 232 8.20 3.80 0.96
C GLY A 232 6.96 2.94 0.65
N ALA A 233 6.76 2.58 -0.63
CA ALA A 233 5.61 1.80 -1.10
C ALA A 233 5.60 0.36 -0.55
N GLY A 234 6.77 -0.14 -0.18
CA GLY A 234 6.93 -1.40 0.55
C GLY A 234 8.34 -1.51 1.13
N ILE A 235 8.47 -2.17 2.28
CA ILE A 235 9.73 -2.40 2.99
C ILE A 235 9.97 -3.90 3.10
N PHE A 236 11.18 -4.33 2.77
CA PHE A 236 11.62 -5.70 3.00
C PHE A 236 12.86 -5.73 3.88
N VAL A 237 12.70 -6.25 5.10
CA VAL A 237 13.77 -6.32 6.11
C VAL A 237 14.51 -7.65 5.99
N ASN A 238 15.65 -7.67 5.28
CA ASN A 238 16.42 -8.89 5.02
C ASN A 238 17.54 -9.14 6.04
N THR A 239 17.18 -9.18 7.32
CA THR A 239 18.12 -9.34 8.44
C THR A 239 17.91 -10.65 9.17
N SER A 240 18.92 -11.11 9.92
CA SER A 240 18.79 -12.36 10.70
C SER A 240 17.72 -12.25 11.78
N TRP A 241 17.56 -11.07 12.37
CA TRP A 241 16.62 -10.83 13.45
C TRP A 241 15.17 -10.68 12.97
N SER A 242 14.92 -10.32 11.71
CA SER A 242 13.56 -10.29 11.14
C SER A 242 12.99 -11.69 10.89
N GLY A 243 13.86 -12.71 10.90
CA GLY A 243 13.48 -14.08 10.54
C GLY A 243 13.64 -14.38 9.05
N ALA A 244 14.31 -13.53 8.28
CA ALA A 244 14.62 -13.81 6.88
C ALA A 244 15.44 -15.11 6.74
N ALA A 245 15.10 -15.93 5.75
CA ALA A 245 15.76 -17.21 5.52
C ALA A 245 17.20 -17.06 4.99
N PHE A 246 17.44 -16.05 4.16
CA PHE A 246 18.74 -15.75 3.54
C PHE A 246 19.14 -14.29 3.79
N PRO A 247 19.45 -13.92 5.05
CA PRO A 247 19.66 -12.54 5.42
C PRO A 247 20.97 -12.00 4.85
N ASP A 248 20.93 -10.78 4.31
CA ASP A 248 22.11 -10.02 3.85
C ASP A 248 22.40 -8.78 4.73
N GLY A 249 21.54 -8.53 5.73
CA GLY A 249 21.66 -7.43 6.68
C GLY A 249 21.18 -6.08 6.15
N TYR A 250 20.54 -6.04 4.98
CA TYR A 250 19.95 -4.83 4.42
C TYR A 250 18.45 -4.73 4.72
N ILE A 251 18.00 -3.49 4.78
CA ILE A 251 16.60 -3.12 4.63
C ILE A 251 16.45 -2.61 3.21
N TYR A 252 15.50 -3.17 2.46
CA TYR A 252 15.12 -2.76 1.12
C TYR A 252 13.89 -1.87 1.17
N ILE A 253 13.93 -0.77 0.42
CA ILE A 253 12.87 0.24 0.37
C ILE A 253 12.45 0.38 -1.09
N TYR A 254 11.19 0.06 -1.38
CA TYR A 254 10.63 0.12 -2.72
C TYR A 254 9.84 1.41 -2.94
N GLY A 255 9.85 1.90 -4.18
CA GLY A 255 9.04 3.04 -4.62
C GLY A 255 8.29 2.74 -5.91
N CYS A 256 7.25 3.54 -6.17
CA CYS A 256 6.43 3.47 -7.36
C CYS A 256 6.46 4.82 -8.08
N ILE A 257 7.11 4.88 -9.25
CA ILE A 257 7.42 6.14 -9.93
C ILE A 257 6.73 6.24 -11.29
N GLY A 258 6.12 7.40 -11.54
CA GLY A 258 5.56 7.78 -12.83
C GLY A 258 4.30 7.02 -13.26
N GLN A 259 3.82 7.33 -14.46
CA GLN A 259 2.54 6.85 -14.99
C GLN A 259 2.56 5.34 -15.31
N GLU A 260 3.72 4.81 -15.70
CA GLU A 260 3.92 3.38 -15.96
C GLU A 260 3.99 2.55 -14.66
N LYS A 261 3.93 3.21 -13.49
CA LYS A 261 4.06 2.60 -12.17
C LYS A 261 5.36 1.79 -12.07
N ASN A 262 6.49 2.46 -12.28
CA ASN A 262 7.81 1.85 -12.27
C ASN A 262 8.22 1.50 -10.84
N LEU A 263 8.61 0.25 -10.62
CA LEU A 263 9.26 -0.17 -9.38
C LEU A 263 10.69 0.33 -9.36
N VAL A 264 11.06 1.05 -8.31
CA VAL A 264 12.45 1.41 -7.99
C VAL A 264 12.81 0.87 -6.60
N ALA A 265 14.10 0.76 -6.30
CA ALA A 265 14.54 0.28 -4.99
C ALA A 265 15.76 1.06 -4.47
N ALA A 266 15.75 1.28 -3.16
CA ALA A 266 16.90 1.64 -2.36
C ALA A 266 17.19 0.55 -1.32
N ARG A 267 18.36 0.57 -0.71
CA ARG A 267 18.70 -0.25 0.45
C ARG A 267 19.67 0.46 1.39
N VAL A 268 19.68 0.04 2.64
CA VAL A 268 20.64 0.49 3.65
C VAL A 268 20.89 -0.63 4.67
N LYS A 269 22.06 -0.67 5.29
CA LYS A 269 22.31 -1.58 6.42
C LYS A 269 21.40 -1.22 7.59
N ALA A 270 20.88 -2.22 8.28
CA ALA A 270 19.88 -2.00 9.33
C ALA A 270 20.35 -1.04 10.44
N GLY A 271 21.59 -1.20 10.95
CA GLY A 271 22.20 -0.27 11.91
C GLY A 271 22.51 1.14 11.38
N ASP A 272 22.42 1.39 10.07
CA ASP A 272 22.69 2.68 9.45
C ASP A 272 21.43 3.35 8.89
N PHE A 273 20.23 2.84 9.21
CA PHE A 273 18.97 3.29 8.60
C PHE A 273 18.72 4.81 8.73
N GLU A 274 19.08 5.42 9.86
CA GLU A 274 18.93 6.87 10.10
C GLU A 274 20.01 7.73 9.38
N LYS A 275 21.00 7.11 8.72
CA LYS A 275 22.11 7.78 8.03
C LYS A 275 21.86 7.81 6.53
N ILE A 276 21.12 8.81 6.05
CA ILE A 276 20.68 8.93 4.65
C ILE A 276 21.84 8.84 3.64
N GLU A 277 23.03 9.33 4.01
CA GLU A 277 24.24 9.24 3.18
C GLU A 277 24.80 7.82 3.00
N GLN A 278 24.35 6.84 3.80
CA GLN A 278 24.70 5.43 3.68
C GLN A 278 23.72 4.64 2.78
N TRP A 279 22.64 5.29 2.32
CA TRP A 279 21.66 4.63 1.47
C TRP A 279 22.22 4.43 0.06
N GLU A 280 21.91 3.26 -0.49
CA GLU A 280 22.27 2.88 -1.85
C GLU A 280 20.99 2.75 -2.69
N TYR A 281 21.03 3.28 -3.92
CA TYR A 281 19.91 3.33 -4.86
C TYR A 281 20.24 2.46 -6.07
N TYR A 282 19.29 1.62 -6.47
CA TYR A 282 19.51 0.67 -7.55
C TYR A 282 19.36 1.34 -8.91
N THR A 283 20.41 1.26 -9.73
CA THR A 283 20.47 1.89 -11.06
C THR A 283 19.84 1.04 -12.16
N GLY A 284 19.14 -0.04 -11.80
CA GLY A 284 18.70 -1.11 -12.71
C GLY A 284 19.74 -2.21 -12.95
N THR A 285 21.02 -1.97 -12.61
CA THR A 285 22.12 -2.94 -12.82
C THR A 285 23.11 -3.04 -11.66
N LYS A 286 23.25 -1.98 -10.86
CA LYS A 286 24.16 -1.92 -9.71
C LYS A 286 23.61 -0.96 -8.65
N TRP A 287 24.29 -0.90 -7.52
CA TRP A 287 24.00 0.04 -6.43
C TRP A 287 24.86 1.31 -6.58
N SER A 288 24.25 2.48 -6.36
CA SER A 288 24.90 3.80 -6.34
C SER A 288 24.53 4.54 -5.05
N GLN A 289 25.41 5.39 -4.52
CA GLN A 289 25.06 6.29 -3.41
C GLN A 289 24.39 7.59 -3.88
N ASN A 290 24.33 7.81 -5.19
CA ASN A 290 23.63 8.97 -5.76
C ASN A 290 22.16 8.61 -6.05
N ILE A 291 21.23 9.27 -5.35
CA ILE A 291 19.80 9.06 -5.52
C ILE A 291 19.30 9.34 -6.95
N GLY A 292 19.93 10.28 -7.65
CA GLY A 292 19.59 10.60 -9.04
C GLY A 292 19.91 9.49 -10.05
N ASP A 293 20.70 8.48 -9.66
CA ASP A 293 21.03 7.34 -10.52
C ASP A 293 19.96 6.23 -10.46
N ILE A 294 18.97 6.35 -9.56
CA ILE A 294 17.92 5.34 -9.38
C ILE A 294 17.13 5.16 -10.68
N ASN A 295 16.80 3.92 -11.01
CA ASN A 295 16.10 3.61 -12.25
C ASN A 295 15.11 2.46 -12.08
N ALA A 296 14.17 2.35 -13.03
CA ALA A 296 13.15 1.34 -13.05
C ALA A 296 13.74 -0.08 -13.09
N ILE A 297 13.17 -0.96 -12.27
CA ILE A 297 13.51 -2.39 -12.18
C ILE A 297 12.49 -3.22 -12.96
N THR A 298 11.22 -2.87 -12.78
CA THR A 298 10.06 -3.39 -13.51
C THR A 298 8.94 -2.35 -13.45
N ASN A 299 7.75 -2.66 -13.94
CA ASN A 299 6.64 -1.71 -14.02
C ASN A 299 5.29 -2.37 -13.71
N SER A 300 4.23 -1.54 -13.78
CA SER A 300 2.84 -1.90 -13.50
C SER A 300 2.59 -2.34 -12.05
N VAL A 301 3.40 -1.86 -11.10
CA VAL A 301 3.18 -2.09 -9.67
C VAL A 301 2.15 -1.11 -9.09
N SER A 302 1.95 -1.13 -7.78
CA SER A 302 1.05 -0.24 -7.04
C SER A 302 1.81 0.65 -6.05
N ASN A 303 1.15 1.72 -5.58
CA ASN A 303 1.70 2.62 -4.57
C ASN A 303 1.84 1.96 -3.18
N GLU A 304 1.23 0.79 -3.02
CA GLU A 304 1.42 -0.10 -1.87
C GLU A 304 1.69 -1.50 -2.43
N LEU A 305 2.76 -2.14 -2.00
CA LEU A 305 3.21 -3.44 -2.51
C LEU A 305 4.00 -4.19 -1.44
N SER A 306 4.33 -5.46 -1.70
CA SER A 306 5.18 -6.23 -0.79
C SER A 306 6.13 -7.15 -1.54
N LEU A 307 7.36 -7.28 -1.04
CA LEU A 307 8.27 -8.34 -1.45
C LEU A 307 8.36 -9.37 -0.32
N THR A 308 7.92 -10.60 -0.58
CA THR A 308 7.93 -11.70 0.39
C THR A 308 8.91 -12.79 -0.03
N PRO A 309 9.84 -13.26 0.83
CA PRO A 309 10.72 -14.37 0.50
C PRO A 309 9.94 -15.69 0.44
N LEU A 310 10.27 -16.54 -0.52
CA LEU A 310 9.77 -17.91 -0.66
C LEU A 310 10.76 -18.90 -0.03
N ASN A 311 10.27 -20.07 0.37
CA ASN A 311 11.08 -21.10 1.05
C ASN A 311 12.24 -21.63 0.20
N ASP A 312 12.14 -21.53 -1.13
CA ASP A 312 13.17 -21.97 -2.08
C ASP A 312 14.22 -20.88 -2.39
N GLY A 313 14.17 -19.73 -1.70
CA GLY A 313 15.09 -18.62 -1.86
C GLY A 313 14.71 -17.63 -2.96
N ARG A 314 13.61 -17.85 -3.69
CA ARG A 314 13.02 -16.84 -4.58
C ARG A 314 12.26 -15.78 -3.77
N TYR A 315 11.79 -14.74 -4.45
CA TYR A 315 11.00 -13.65 -3.88
C TYR A 315 9.71 -13.49 -4.66
N LEU A 316 8.64 -13.12 -3.96
CA LEU A 316 7.32 -12.86 -4.51
C LEU A 316 6.97 -11.38 -4.32
N LEU A 317 6.93 -10.64 -5.43
CA LEU A 317 6.43 -9.27 -5.45
C LEU A 317 4.92 -9.31 -5.64
N THR A 318 4.15 -8.78 -4.68
CA THR A 318 2.69 -8.70 -4.70
C THR A 318 2.23 -7.26 -4.84
N PHE A 319 1.29 -6.99 -5.75
CA PHE A 319 0.83 -5.64 -6.09
C PHE A 319 -0.56 -5.67 -6.74
N GLN A 320 -1.23 -4.51 -6.80
CA GLN A 320 -2.35 -4.30 -7.73
C GLN A 320 -1.78 -3.94 -9.09
N VAL A 321 -2.16 -4.65 -10.16
CA VAL A 321 -1.70 -4.34 -11.51
C VAL A 321 -2.08 -2.90 -11.88
N LEU A 322 -1.09 -2.09 -12.29
CA LEU A 322 -1.22 -0.67 -12.62
C LEU A 322 -1.68 0.24 -11.45
N GLY A 323 -1.58 -0.22 -10.21
CA GLY A 323 -2.02 0.53 -9.03
C GLY A 323 -3.52 0.43 -8.77
N ILE A 324 -4.34 0.50 -9.81
CA ILE A 324 -5.80 0.46 -9.77
C ILE A 324 -6.32 -0.38 -10.94
N SER A 325 -6.94 -1.52 -10.62
CA SER A 325 -7.48 -2.46 -11.62
C SER A 325 -8.35 -3.52 -10.95
N ASP A 326 -8.96 -4.40 -11.73
CA ASP A 326 -9.62 -5.59 -11.20
C ASP A 326 -8.64 -6.76 -10.95
N LYS A 327 -7.32 -6.55 -11.01
CA LYS A 327 -6.32 -7.64 -11.02
C LYS A 327 -5.25 -7.50 -9.93
N VAL A 328 -5.23 -8.47 -9.02
CA VAL A 328 -4.08 -8.68 -8.13
C VAL A 328 -3.01 -9.44 -8.90
N GLY A 329 -1.79 -8.90 -8.93
CA GLY A 329 -0.66 -9.44 -9.66
C GLY A 329 0.47 -9.90 -8.75
N ILE A 330 1.22 -10.90 -9.21
CA ILE A 330 2.52 -11.27 -8.65
C ILE A 330 3.61 -11.27 -9.72
N ARG A 331 4.86 -11.08 -9.29
CA ARG A 331 6.06 -11.44 -10.05
C ARG A 331 7.01 -12.23 -9.15
N ILE A 332 7.71 -13.20 -9.73
CA ILE A 332 8.73 -13.99 -9.04
C ILE A 332 10.10 -13.42 -9.35
N ALA A 333 11.00 -13.35 -8.37
CA ALA A 333 12.37 -12.90 -8.56
C ALA A 333 13.41 -13.81 -7.89
N THR A 334 14.65 -13.73 -8.38
CA THR A 334 15.81 -14.43 -7.80
C THR A 334 16.54 -13.63 -6.73
N THR A 335 16.40 -12.30 -6.75
CA THR A 335 16.98 -11.40 -5.76
C THR A 335 15.93 -10.35 -5.36
N PRO A 336 16.16 -9.58 -4.28
CA PRO A 336 15.26 -8.50 -3.87
C PRO A 336 15.05 -7.39 -4.92
N VAL A 337 15.88 -7.34 -5.97
CA VAL A 337 15.78 -6.38 -7.08
C VAL A 337 15.68 -7.07 -8.44
N GLY A 338 15.21 -8.32 -8.46
CA GLY A 338 14.99 -9.09 -9.68
C GLY A 338 16.20 -9.93 -10.14
N PRO A 339 16.26 -10.33 -11.42
CA PRO A 339 15.22 -10.13 -12.44
C PRO A 339 13.86 -10.66 -11.99
N PHE A 340 12.80 -9.93 -12.33
CA PHE A 340 11.41 -10.31 -12.07
C PHE A 340 10.83 -11.03 -13.29
N SER A 341 9.98 -12.03 -13.06
CA SER A 341 9.17 -12.68 -14.09
C SER A 341 8.17 -11.72 -14.73
N GLU A 342 7.48 -12.17 -15.77
CA GLU A 342 6.24 -11.54 -16.23
C GLU A 342 5.17 -11.52 -15.12
N ILE A 343 4.18 -10.63 -15.27
CA ILE A 343 3.06 -10.51 -14.33
C ILE A 343 2.21 -11.77 -14.41
N GLN A 344 1.94 -12.38 -13.26
CA GLN A 344 0.94 -13.43 -13.11
C GLN A 344 -0.28 -12.81 -12.43
N GLU A 345 -1.40 -12.74 -13.13
CA GLU A 345 -2.66 -12.24 -12.58
C GLU A 345 -3.30 -13.37 -11.77
N ILE A 346 -3.28 -13.26 -10.44
CA ILE A 346 -3.63 -14.38 -9.54
C ILE A 346 -5.08 -14.33 -9.08
N TYR A 347 -5.71 -13.16 -9.14
CA TYR A 347 -7.06 -12.94 -8.65
C TYR A 347 -7.72 -11.78 -9.38
N ARG A 348 -8.96 -11.99 -9.84
CA ARG A 348 -9.84 -10.91 -10.28
C ARG A 348 -10.72 -10.46 -9.12
N THR A 349 -10.62 -9.20 -8.74
CA THR A 349 -11.39 -8.63 -7.63
C THR A 349 -12.86 -8.44 -8.06
N PRO A 350 -13.83 -9.06 -7.36
CA PRO A 350 -15.23 -9.05 -7.77
C PRO A 350 -15.89 -7.67 -7.62
N GLU A 351 -15.35 -6.80 -6.77
CA GLU A 351 -15.94 -5.50 -6.44
C GLU A 351 -16.00 -4.52 -7.64
N ILE A 352 -15.22 -4.78 -8.70
CA ILE A 352 -15.32 -4.01 -9.94
C ILE A 352 -16.72 -4.12 -10.59
N ASP A 353 -17.38 -5.27 -10.44
CA ASP A 353 -18.72 -5.50 -10.98
C ASP A 353 -19.80 -4.76 -10.17
N GLU A 354 -19.43 -4.25 -9.00
CA GLU A 354 -20.24 -3.42 -8.10
C GLU A 354 -19.93 -1.92 -8.26
N ASN A 355 -19.15 -1.54 -9.28
CA ASN A 355 -18.62 -0.19 -9.52
C ASN A 355 -17.65 0.34 -8.44
N LEU A 356 -17.05 -0.56 -7.65
CA LEU A 356 -15.94 -0.19 -6.77
C LEU A 356 -14.63 -0.41 -7.52
N LEU A 357 -13.72 0.55 -7.45
CA LEU A 357 -12.37 0.47 -8.00
C LEU A 357 -11.43 -0.18 -6.99
N PRO A 358 -10.87 -1.37 -7.29
CA PRO A 358 -9.91 -2.04 -6.43
C PRO A 358 -8.48 -1.51 -6.66
N TYR A 359 -7.71 -1.35 -5.59
CA TYR A 359 -6.37 -0.75 -5.67
C TYR A 359 -5.43 -1.24 -4.56
N ASN A 360 -4.13 -1.01 -4.77
CA ASN A 360 -3.08 -1.14 -3.74
C ASN A 360 -3.05 -2.49 -3.00
N ALA A 361 -3.04 -3.60 -3.75
CA ALA A 361 -2.91 -4.92 -3.15
C ALA A 361 -1.52 -5.15 -2.55
N LYS A 362 -1.45 -5.75 -1.36
CA LYS A 362 -0.19 -6.02 -0.65
C LYS A 362 -0.28 -7.24 0.26
N ALA A 363 0.85 -7.84 0.60
CA ALA A 363 0.92 -9.05 1.41
C ALA A 363 1.14 -8.74 2.90
N HIS A 364 0.78 -9.70 3.76
CA HIS A 364 0.89 -9.58 5.21
C HIS A 364 1.59 -10.82 5.85
N PRO A 365 2.92 -10.97 5.71
CA PRO A 365 3.62 -12.18 6.14
C PRO A 365 3.49 -12.47 7.65
N ALA A 366 3.57 -11.45 8.51
CA ALA A 366 3.43 -11.59 9.96
C ALA A 366 2.13 -12.26 10.47
N ILE A 367 1.06 -12.24 9.66
CA ILE A 367 -0.26 -12.83 10.00
C ILE A 367 -0.65 -14.00 9.08
N SER A 368 0.18 -14.31 8.09
CA SER A 368 -0.06 -15.39 7.13
C SER A 368 0.37 -16.73 7.71
N ARG A 369 -0.51 -17.73 7.76
CA ARG A 369 -0.12 -19.04 8.33
C ARG A 369 0.93 -19.74 7.46
N PRO A 370 1.67 -20.73 7.99
CA PRO A 370 2.59 -21.52 7.18
C PRO A 370 1.88 -22.13 5.97
N GLY A 371 2.46 -21.96 4.78
CA GLY A 371 1.91 -22.46 3.50
C GLY A 371 0.93 -21.51 2.81
N GLU A 372 0.63 -20.36 3.39
CA GLU A 372 -0.21 -19.33 2.76
C GLU A 372 0.41 -17.93 2.89
N LEU A 373 -0.08 -17.02 2.04
CA LEU A 373 0.17 -15.59 2.11
C LEU A 373 -1.17 -14.85 2.04
N LEU A 374 -1.47 -14.10 3.09
CA LEU A 374 -2.61 -13.19 3.14
C LEU A 374 -2.28 -11.94 2.34
N ILE A 375 -3.21 -11.55 1.47
CA ILE A 375 -3.10 -10.37 0.62
C ILE A 375 -4.36 -9.55 0.83
N SER A 376 -4.20 -8.26 1.11
CA SER A 376 -5.30 -7.30 1.14
C SER A 376 -5.31 -6.45 -0.12
N TYR A 377 -6.43 -5.81 -0.42
CA TYR A 377 -6.55 -4.69 -1.36
C TYR A 377 -7.67 -3.74 -0.89
N ASN A 378 -7.59 -2.48 -1.30
CA ASN A 378 -8.56 -1.45 -0.95
C ASN A 378 -9.59 -1.26 -2.07
N THR A 379 -10.71 -0.61 -1.75
CA THR A 379 -11.80 -0.32 -2.70
C THR A 379 -12.30 1.10 -2.52
N ILE A 380 -12.60 1.78 -3.62
CA ILE A 380 -13.12 3.17 -3.65
C ILE A 380 -14.12 3.34 -4.80
N THR A 381 -14.77 4.49 -4.97
CA THR A 381 -15.56 4.81 -6.18
C THR A 381 -15.11 6.13 -6.81
N PHE A 382 -15.46 6.36 -8.08
CA PHE A 382 -15.23 7.66 -8.72
C PHE A 382 -16.04 8.79 -8.07
N ASP A 383 -17.27 8.50 -7.62
CA ASP A 383 -18.17 9.44 -6.94
C ASP A 383 -18.14 9.26 -5.41
N PHE A 384 -16.95 8.99 -4.88
CA PHE A 384 -16.71 8.56 -3.50
C PHE A 384 -17.49 9.34 -2.45
N TRP A 385 -17.43 10.67 -2.52
CA TRP A 385 -18.05 11.57 -1.53
C TRP A 385 -19.58 11.48 -1.48
N ASN A 386 -20.21 10.98 -2.54
CA ASN A 386 -21.65 10.75 -2.59
C ASN A 386 -21.99 9.29 -2.29
N ASP A 387 -21.17 8.34 -2.73
CA ASP A 387 -21.43 6.91 -2.56
C ASP A 387 -21.21 6.45 -1.12
N ILE A 388 -20.19 6.96 -0.43
CA ILE A 388 -19.91 6.61 0.98
C ILE A 388 -21.07 6.98 1.92
N LYS A 389 -21.87 7.99 1.55
CA LYS A 389 -23.09 8.41 2.27
C LYS A 389 -24.26 7.45 2.07
N LYS A 390 -24.21 6.61 1.03
CA LYS A 390 -25.25 5.62 0.69
C LYS A 390 -24.89 4.24 1.24
N ASP A 391 -23.61 3.90 1.21
CA ASP A 391 -23.06 2.66 1.75
C ASP A 391 -21.68 2.91 2.39
N ALA A 392 -21.61 2.83 3.71
CA ALA A 392 -20.41 3.03 4.52
C ALA A 392 -19.35 1.94 4.31
N HIS A 393 -19.70 0.81 3.67
CA HIS A 393 -18.82 -0.37 3.56
C HIS A 393 -18.11 -0.50 2.21
N ILE A 394 -18.22 0.53 1.36
CA ILE A 394 -17.49 0.63 0.08
C ILE A 394 -16.00 0.93 0.25
N TYR A 395 -15.59 1.46 1.41
CA TYR A 395 -14.24 1.98 1.67
C TYR A 395 -13.54 1.24 2.81
N ARG A 396 -13.28 -0.05 2.59
CA ARG A 396 -12.62 -0.91 3.58
C ARG A 396 -11.87 -2.02 2.83
N PRO A 397 -10.82 -2.60 3.42
CA PRO A 397 -10.04 -3.64 2.77
C PRO A 397 -10.85 -4.91 2.51
N ARG A 398 -10.41 -5.66 1.50
CA ARG A 398 -10.81 -7.03 1.19
C ARG A 398 -9.57 -7.91 1.26
N PHE A 399 -9.75 -9.18 1.59
CA PHE A 399 -8.65 -10.12 1.75
C PHE A 399 -8.83 -11.38 0.91
N ILE A 400 -7.71 -11.86 0.38
CA ILE A 400 -7.56 -13.17 -0.27
C ILE A 400 -6.41 -13.93 0.40
N ARG A 401 -6.41 -15.25 0.22
CA ARG A 401 -5.31 -16.14 0.60
C ARG A 401 -4.71 -16.74 -0.66
N LEU A 402 -3.40 -16.54 -0.83
CA LEU A 402 -2.56 -17.27 -1.79
C LEU A 402 -1.99 -18.49 -1.07
N ILE A 403 -2.46 -19.68 -1.40
CA ILE A 403 -2.00 -20.95 -0.83
C ILE A 403 -0.92 -21.50 -1.75
N LEU A 404 0.29 -21.66 -1.21
CA LEU A 404 1.42 -22.23 -1.94
C LEU A 404 1.36 -23.74 -1.83
N ASP A 405 1.41 -24.44 -2.95
CA ASP A 405 1.51 -25.89 -2.91
C ASP A 405 2.91 -26.26 -2.38
N THR A 406 2.94 -26.95 -1.24
CA THR A 406 4.18 -27.55 -0.73
C THR A 406 4.43 -28.84 -1.51
N GLU A 407 5.48 -28.89 -2.32
CA GLU A 407 6.01 -30.17 -2.84
C GLU A 407 6.57 -31.04 -1.71
#